data_AF-A0A1Q3HBY9-F1
#
_entry.id   AF-A0A1Q3HBY9-F1
#
_cell.length_a   1.000
_cell.length_b   1.000
_cell.length_c   1.000
_cell.angle_alpha   90.00
_cell.angle_beta   90.00
_cell.angle_gamma   90.00
#
_symmetry.space_group_name_H-M   'P 1'
#
loop_
_entity.id
_entity.type
_entity.pdbx_description
1 polymer ?
#
loop_
_entity_poly.entity_id
_entity_poly.type
_entity_poly.pdbx_seq_one_letter_code
_entity_poly.pdbx_strand_id
1 'polypeptide(L)'
;MAHMGSGLNTAMSTELKPIGLNIPGNDDTWTPSMEDMPFHRLGGEAGVQALAEAFYDAMDANEPALARLHELDEQGRVSRGMRERFGLFLIGWLGGPQHYMEKHGHPRLRMRHGHVPVDTAQRDAWVRCMQRAMDARGVKGNVRRFLDNRFAEVADFLRNTEG
;
A
#
# COMPACT_ATOMS: atom_id res chain seq x y z
N MET A 1 -13.82 44.95 23.09
CA MET A 1 -13.37 43.72 23.79
C MET A 1 -13.88 42.54 22.99
N ALA A 2 -12.95 41.76 22.41
CA ALA A 2 -13.23 40.57 21.63
C ALA A 2 -13.17 39.34 22.54
N HIS A 3 -14.12 38.41 22.41
CA HIS A 3 -13.89 37.03 22.83
C HIS A 3 -14.34 36.07 21.73
N MET A 4 -13.31 35.54 21.08
CA MET A 4 -13.32 34.36 20.24
C MET A 4 -13.50 33.11 21.11
N GLY A 5 -14.32 32.18 20.67
CA GLY A 5 -14.29 30.77 21.08
C GLY A 5 -14.61 29.95 19.84
N SER A 6 -13.61 29.73 18.98
CA SER A 6 -12.87 28.46 18.86
C SER A 6 -13.79 27.25 18.72
N GLY A 7 -14.12 26.94 17.47
CA GLY A 7 -14.68 25.65 17.09
C GLY A 7 -13.61 24.57 17.24
N LEU A 8 -13.86 23.63 18.14
CA LEU A 8 -13.12 22.38 18.19
C LEU A 8 -13.56 21.54 17.00
N ASN A 9 -12.72 21.55 15.97
CA ASN A 9 -12.78 20.60 14.87
C ASN A 9 -12.29 19.25 15.40
N THR A 10 -13.22 18.39 15.83
CA THR A 10 -12.90 17.00 16.19
C THR A 10 -12.43 16.30 14.93
N ALA A 11 -11.11 16.16 14.78
CA ALA A 11 -10.53 15.25 13.82
C ALA A 11 -11.13 13.87 14.08
N MET A 12 -11.89 13.37 13.11
CA MET A 12 -12.29 11.96 13.05
C MET A 12 -11.01 11.17 12.84
N SER A 13 -10.34 10.80 13.94
CA SER A 13 -9.41 9.68 13.93
C SER A 13 -10.21 8.46 13.51
N THR A 14 -10.17 8.14 12.22
CA THR A 14 -10.56 6.84 11.71
C THR A 14 -9.67 5.83 12.42
N GLU A 15 -10.20 5.22 13.48
CA GLU A 15 -9.63 3.99 14.02
C GLU A 15 -9.44 3.06 12.82
N LEU A 16 -8.18 2.84 12.44
CA LEU A 16 -7.82 1.91 11.39
C LEU A 16 -8.22 0.53 11.88
N LYS A 17 -9.47 0.14 11.62
CA LYS A 17 -9.99 -1.18 11.99
C LYS A 17 -9.02 -2.21 11.43
N PRO A 18 -8.46 -3.13 12.24
CA PRO A 18 -7.59 -4.19 11.73
C PRO A 18 -8.24 -4.83 10.52
N ILE A 19 -7.45 -5.25 9.52
CA ILE A 19 -8.01 -6.07 8.45
C ILE A 19 -8.77 -7.23 9.13
N GLY A 20 -9.93 -7.62 8.59
CA GLY A 20 -10.62 -8.85 8.99
C GLY A 20 -9.78 -10.05 8.57
N LEU A 21 -8.61 -10.19 9.16
CA LEU A 21 -7.58 -11.11 8.74
C LEU A 21 -8.01 -12.49 9.16
N ASN A 22 -7.99 -13.41 8.20
CA ASN A 22 -8.06 -14.83 8.51
C ASN A 22 -6.65 -15.31 8.86
N ILE A 23 -6.16 -14.95 10.06
CA ILE A 23 -4.87 -15.43 10.58
C ILE A 23 -5.16 -16.59 11.53
N PRO A 24 -4.84 -17.84 11.17
CA PRO A 24 -4.84 -18.96 12.13
C PRO A 24 -3.78 -18.70 13.21
N GLY A 25 -3.88 -19.37 14.36
CA GLY A 25 -3.06 -19.10 15.54
C GLY A 25 -1.54 -19.27 15.37
N ASN A 26 -0.83 -19.40 16.49
CA ASN A 26 0.65 -19.47 16.55
C ASN A 26 1.27 -20.64 15.77
N ASP A 27 0.47 -21.51 15.17
CA ASP A 27 0.81 -22.62 14.29
C ASP A 27 0.60 -22.29 12.79
N ASP A 28 0.57 -21.01 12.42
CA ASP A 28 0.38 -20.59 11.02
C ASP A 28 1.39 -21.28 10.08
N THR A 29 0.92 -22.28 9.34
CA THR A 29 1.65 -22.99 8.28
C THR A 29 1.24 -22.51 6.90
N TRP A 30 0.56 -21.37 6.79
CA TRP A 30 0.05 -20.89 5.51
C TRP A 30 1.18 -20.73 4.49
N THR A 31 0.91 -21.22 3.28
CA THR A 31 1.67 -21.00 2.06
C THR A 31 0.68 -20.71 0.94
N PRO A 32 0.98 -19.79 0.00
CA PRO A 32 0.05 -19.46 -1.07
C PRO A 32 -0.35 -20.68 -1.90
N SER A 33 -1.64 -20.79 -2.22
CA SER A 33 -2.18 -21.79 -3.15
C SER A 33 -3.20 -21.11 -4.09
N MET A 34 -3.65 -21.83 -5.13
CA MET A 34 -4.67 -21.30 -6.04
C MET A 34 -6.00 -20.96 -5.34
N GLU A 35 -6.31 -21.67 -4.25
CA GLU A 35 -7.55 -21.50 -3.49
C GLU A 35 -7.39 -20.50 -2.33
N ASP A 36 -6.16 -20.24 -1.90
CA ASP A 36 -5.86 -19.41 -0.74
C ASP A 36 -4.66 -18.49 -0.99
N MET A 37 -4.90 -17.54 -1.88
CA MET A 37 -4.00 -16.45 -2.22
C MET A 37 -3.91 -15.37 -1.11
N PRO A 38 -2.83 -14.55 -1.09
CA PRO A 38 -2.71 -13.43 -0.15
C PRO A 38 -3.93 -12.50 -0.12
N PHE A 39 -4.59 -12.32 -1.27
CA PHE A 39 -5.86 -11.58 -1.38
C PHE A 39 -6.91 -12.04 -0.36
N HIS A 40 -7.12 -13.36 -0.20
CA HIS A 40 -8.10 -13.89 0.76
C HIS A 40 -7.67 -13.64 2.20
N ARG A 41 -6.37 -13.83 2.50
CA ARG A 41 -5.81 -13.61 3.84
C ARG A 41 -5.84 -12.16 4.27
N LEU A 42 -5.75 -11.23 3.31
CA LEU A 42 -5.93 -9.80 3.53
C LEU A 42 -7.39 -9.35 3.55
N GLY A 43 -8.37 -10.26 3.60
CA GLY A 43 -9.79 -9.90 3.71
C GLY A 43 -10.42 -9.43 2.39
N GLY A 44 -9.89 -9.90 1.25
CA GLY A 44 -10.41 -9.60 -0.07
C GLY A 44 -10.23 -8.14 -0.48
N GLU A 45 -11.10 -7.64 -1.36
CA GLU A 45 -10.96 -6.30 -1.96
C GLU A 45 -10.90 -5.20 -0.91
N ALA A 46 -11.78 -5.24 0.09
CA ALA A 46 -11.86 -4.20 1.12
C ALA A 46 -10.56 -4.09 1.92
N GLY A 47 -9.95 -5.22 2.30
CA GLY A 47 -8.71 -5.18 3.07
C GLY A 47 -7.48 -4.85 2.23
N VAL A 48 -7.44 -5.25 0.95
CA VAL A 48 -6.38 -4.82 0.03
C VAL A 48 -6.46 -3.33 -0.30
N GLN A 49 -7.67 -2.79 -0.51
CA GLN A 49 -7.85 -1.34 -0.67
C GLN A 49 -7.40 -0.59 0.59
N ALA A 50 -7.76 -1.08 1.78
CA ALA A 50 -7.31 -0.48 3.03
C ALA A 50 -5.79 -0.55 3.22
N LEU A 51 -5.11 -1.58 2.70
CA LEU A 51 -3.65 -1.65 2.69
C LEU A 51 -3.04 -0.60 1.74
N ALA A 52 -3.64 -0.40 0.55
CA ALA A 52 -3.21 0.63 -0.38
C ALA A 52 -3.37 2.06 0.19
N GLU A 53 -4.46 2.31 0.92
CA GLU A 53 -4.63 3.58 1.65
C GLU A 53 -3.54 3.78 2.71
N ALA A 54 -3.36 2.77 3.57
CA ALA A 54 -2.35 2.84 4.64
C ALA A 54 -0.92 2.99 4.10
N PHE A 55 -0.65 2.46 2.90
CA PHE A 55 0.63 2.64 2.22
C PHE A 55 0.90 4.10 1.87
N TYR A 56 -0.07 4.79 1.26
CA TYR A 56 0.10 6.20 0.94
C TYR A 56 0.01 7.10 2.17
N ASP A 57 -0.76 6.73 3.19
CA ASP A 57 -0.74 7.44 4.48
C ASP A 57 0.65 7.35 5.14
N ALA A 58 1.28 6.16 5.10
CA ALA A 58 2.65 5.99 5.58
C ALA A 58 3.65 6.81 4.75
N MET A 59 3.48 6.88 3.43
CA MET A 59 4.34 7.66 2.53
C MET A 59 4.21 9.16 2.79
N ASP A 60 2.99 9.69 2.84
CA ASP A 60 2.72 11.11 3.10
C ASP A 60 3.32 11.55 4.45
N ALA A 61 3.22 10.69 5.48
CA ALA A 61 3.69 11.01 6.83
C ALA A 61 5.20 10.81 7.05
N ASN A 62 5.84 9.84 6.38
CA ASN A 62 7.20 9.41 6.72
C ASN A 62 8.22 9.61 5.59
N GLU A 63 7.78 9.67 4.33
CA GLU A 63 8.66 9.72 3.15
C GLU A 63 8.21 10.83 2.19
N PRO A 64 8.16 12.11 2.61
CA PRO A 64 7.61 13.20 1.81
C PRO A 64 8.38 13.46 0.50
N ALA A 65 9.66 13.06 0.43
CA ALA A 65 10.43 13.10 -0.81
C ALA A 65 9.90 12.10 -1.86
N LEU A 66 9.51 10.90 -1.43
CA LEU A 66 8.89 9.89 -2.27
C LEU A 66 7.45 10.29 -2.64
N ALA A 67 6.69 10.86 -1.70
CA ALA A 67 5.33 11.35 -1.96
C ALA A 67 5.29 12.36 -3.12
N ARG A 68 6.24 13.31 -3.15
CA ARG A 68 6.35 14.34 -4.20
C ARG A 68 6.60 13.82 -5.62
N LEU A 69 6.93 12.53 -5.78
CA LEU A 69 7.05 11.90 -7.11
C LEU A 69 5.68 11.51 -7.71
N HIS A 70 4.60 11.66 -6.95
CA HIS A 70 3.24 11.32 -7.35
C HIS A 70 2.42 12.58 -7.64
N GLU A 71 1.27 12.40 -8.29
CA GLU A 71 0.24 13.42 -8.35
C GLU A 71 -0.30 13.68 -6.94
N LEU A 72 -0.35 14.96 -6.53
CA LEU A 72 -0.79 15.39 -5.21
C LEU A 72 -2.17 16.07 -5.28
N ASP A 73 -2.96 15.93 -4.22
CA ASP A 73 -4.20 16.68 -4.00
C ASP A 73 -3.93 18.13 -3.53
N GLU A 74 -4.99 18.93 -3.37
CA GLU A 74 -4.91 20.32 -2.92
C GLU A 74 -4.32 20.47 -1.51
N GLN A 75 -4.28 19.38 -0.74
CA GLN A 75 -3.72 19.32 0.62
C GLN A 75 -2.27 18.80 0.60
N GLY A 76 -1.69 18.55 -0.57
CA GLY A 76 -0.31 18.09 -0.75
C GLY A 76 -0.10 16.60 -0.45
N ARG A 77 -1.17 15.80 -0.39
CA ARG A 77 -1.10 14.34 -0.19
C ARG A 77 -1.21 13.60 -1.51
N VAL A 78 -0.73 12.36 -1.58
CA VAL A 78 -0.90 11.55 -2.80
C VAL A 78 -2.38 11.44 -3.18
N SER A 79 -2.71 11.75 -4.44
CA SER A 79 -4.08 11.92 -4.91
C SER A 79 -4.95 10.66 -4.76
N ARG A 80 -6.27 10.87 -4.64
CA ARG A 80 -7.27 9.78 -4.59
C ARG A 80 -7.14 8.83 -5.78
N GLY A 81 -6.87 9.36 -6.98
CA GLY A 81 -6.70 8.57 -8.20
C GLY A 81 -5.48 7.64 -8.14
N MET A 82 -4.36 8.13 -7.58
CA MET A 82 -3.15 7.31 -7.39
C MET A 82 -3.36 6.20 -6.36
N ARG A 83 -4.06 6.53 -5.25
CA ARG A 83 -4.45 5.56 -4.21
C ARG A 83 -5.35 4.46 -4.75
N GLU A 84 -6.43 4.81 -5.47
CA GLU A 84 -7.34 3.85 -6.09
C GLU A 84 -6.63 2.97 -7.12
N ARG A 85 -5.84 3.57 -8.03
CA ARG A 85 -5.11 2.81 -9.07
C ARG A 85 -4.19 1.77 -8.44
N PHE A 86 -3.47 2.12 -7.37
CA PHE A 86 -2.60 1.19 -6.68
C PHE A 86 -3.39 0.07 -5.97
N GLY A 87 -4.52 0.40 -5.34
CA GLY A 87 -5.41 -0.59 -4.74
C GLY A 87 -5.92 -1.61 -5.76
N LEU A 88 -6.38 -1.15 -6.94
CA LEU A 88 -6.80 -2.05 -8.03
C LEU A 88 -5.65 -2.94 -8.52
N PHE A 89 -4.44 -2.38 -8.63
CA PHE A 89 -3.26 -3.16 -8.99
C PHE A 89 -3.00 -4.26 -7.95
N LEU A 90 -2.98 -3.91 -6.66
CA LEU A 90 -2.73 -4.87 -5.59
C LEU A 90 -3.79 -5.96 -5.52
N ILE A 91 -5.07 -5.65 -5.75
CA ILE A 91 -6.13 -6.67 -5.78
C ILE A 91 -5.79 -7.76 -6.79
N GLY A 92 -5.51 -7.39 -8.04
CA GLY A 92 -5.16 -8.36 -9.07
C GLY A 92 -3.81 -9.04 -8.82
N TRP A 93 -2.81 -8.29 -8.35
CA TRP A 93 -1.46 -8.80 -8.09
C TRP A 93 -1.41 -9.82 -6.94
N LEU A 94 -2.30 -9.69 -5.96
CA LEU A 94 -2.40 -10.58 -4.81
C LEU A 94 -3.33 -11.79 -5.04
N GLY A 95 -3.84 -11.97 -6.27
CA GLY A 95 -4.66 -13.11 -6.67
C GLY A 95 -6.17 -12.87 -6.66
N GLY A 96 -6.62 -11.62 -6.53
CA GLY A 96 -8.02 -11.22 -6.67
C GLY A 96 -8.42 -10.91 -8.12
N PRO A 97 -9.61 -10.31 -8.32
CA PRO A 97 -10.10 -9.90 -9.63
C PRO A 97 -9.17 -8.90 -10.35
N GLN A 98 -9.12 -8.96 -11.69
CA GLN A 98 -8.14 -8.20 -12.50
C GLN A 98 -8.65 -6.80 -12.91
N HIS A 99 -9.30 -6.09 -11.98
CA HIS A 99 -9.91 -4.75 -12.22
C HIS A 99 -8.91 -3.72 -12.77
N TYR A 100 -7.64 -3.77 -12.33
CA TYR A 100 -6.61 -2.91 -12.89
C TYR A 100 -6.41 -3.15 -14.38
N MET A 101 -6.39 -4.41 -14.81
CA MET A 101 -6.14 -4.77 -16.20
C MET A 101 -7.30 -4.33 -17.09
N GLU A 102 -8.53 -4.48 -16.60
CA GLU A 102 -9.75 -4.05 -17.28
C GLU A 102 -9.75 -2.51 -17.49
N LYS A 103 -9.34 -1.74 -16.47
CA LYS A 103 -9.38 -0.26 -16.50
C LYS A 103 -8.14 0.40 -17.11
N HIS A 104 -6.97 -0.22 -16.97
CA HIS A 104 -5.68 0.41 -17.28
C HIS A 104 -4.80 -0.40 -18.24
N GLY A 105 -5.26 -1.59 -18.65
CA GLY A 105 -4.51 -2.52 -19.48
C GLY A 105 -3.38 -3.21 -18.72
N HIS A 106 -2.50 -3.88 -19.47
CA HIS A 106 -1.40 -4.64 -18.89
C HIS A 106 -0.53 -3.76 -17.96
N PRO A 107 -0.13 -4.25 -16.77
CA PRO A 107 0.65 -3.47 -15.80
C PRO A 107 1.95 -2.90 -16.36
N ARG A 108 2.73 -3.71 -17.09
CA ARG A 108 4.02 -3.31 -17.71
C ARG A 108 4.88 -2.47 -16.74
N LEU A 109 5.07 -2.97 -15.52
CA LEU A 109 5.57 -2.19 -14.38
C LEU A 109 6.86 -1.41 -14.68
N ARG A 110 7.91 -2.05 -15.22
CA ARG A 110 9.16 -1.36 -15.59
C ARG A 110 8.97 -0.25 -16.63
N MET A 111 8.12 -0.47 -17.63
CA MET A 111 7.84 0.55 -18.64
C MET A 111 7.17 1.76 -17.99
N ARG A 112 6.19 1.55 -17.10
CA ARG A 112 5.50 2.65 -16.41
C ARG A 112 6.38 3.37 -15.39
N HIS A 113 7.36 2.70 -14.79
CA HIS A 113 8.31 3.33 -13.87
C HIS A 113 9.56 3.90 -14.56
N GLY A 114 9.73 3.68 -15.87
CA GLY A 114 10.92 4.13 -16.60
C GLY A 114 11.10 5.65 -16.68
N HIS A 115 10.06 6.43 -16.39
CA HIS A 115 10.11 7.90 -16.35
C HIS A 115 10.37 8.47 -14.94
N VAL A 116 10.48 7.62 -13.91
CA VAL A 116 10.78 8.02 -12.54
C VAL A 116 12.14 7.43 -12.17
N PRO A 117 13.12 8.21 -11.71
CA PRO A 117 14.36 7.63 -11.20
C PRO A 117 14.06 6.85 -9.92
N VAL A 118 14.46 5.57 -9.90
CA VAL A 118 14.33 4.67 -8.75
C VAL A 118 15.71 4.13 -8.41
N ASP A 119 16.36 4.76 -7.43
CA ASP A 119 17.59 4.32 -6.78
C ASP A 119 17.29 3.43 -5.54
N THR A 120 18.32 3.03 -4.79
CA THR A 120 18.16 2.24 -3.56
C THR A 120 17.41 3.01 -2.47
N ALA A 121 17.61 4.33 -2.36
CA ALA A 121 16.95 5.14 -1.35
C ALA A 121 15.42 5.22 -1.58
N GLN A 122 14.97 5.42 -2.83
CA GLN A 122 13.54 5.36 -3.16
C GLN A 122 12.96 3.95 -2.99
N ARG A 123 13.71 2.92 -3.39
CA ARG A 123 13.32 1.52 -3.17
C ARG A 123 13.10 1.24 -1.68
N ASP A 124 14.04 1.63 -0.83
CA ASP A 124 13.98 1.38 0.61
C ASP A 124 12.88 2.20 1.28
N ALA A 125 12.68 3.45 0.87
CA ALA A 125 11.56 4.28 1.32
C ALA A 125 10.22 3.64 0.98
N TRP A 126 10.06 3.12 -0.24
CA TRP A 126 8.85 2.41 -0.65
C TRP A 126 8.59 1.17 0.20
N VAL A 127 9.62 0.34 0.43
CA VAL A 127 9.51 -0.87 1.28
C VAL A 127 9.15 -0.50 2.73
N ARG A 128 9.78 0.55 3.29
CA ARG A 128 9.46 1.07 4.63
C ARG A 128 8.03 1.54 4.77
N CYS A 129 7.45 2.15 3.74
CA CYS A 129 6.04 2.53 3.70
C CYS A 129 5.13 1.30 3.70
N MET A 130 5.45 0.29 2.89
CA MET A 130 4.66 -0.95 2.84
C MET A 130 4.70 -1.73 4.15
N GLN A 131 5.86 -1.80 4.82
CA GLN A 131 5.99 -2.39 6.14
C GLN A 131 5.13 -1.67 7.18
N ARG A 132 5.20 -0.33 7.24
CA ARG A 132 4.34 0.48 8.13
C ARG A 132 2.86 0.28 7.85
N ALA A 133 2.48 0.20 6.58
CA ALA A 133 1.10 -0.07 6.18
C ALA A 133 0.65 -1.44 6.69
N MET A 134 1.43 -2.50 6.46
CA MET A 134 1.14 -3.84 6.95
C MET A 134 1.05 -3.89 8.48
N ASP A 135 1.93 -3.17 9.20
CA ASP A 135 1.86 -3.04 10.66
C ASP A 135 0.56 -2.37 11.11
N ALA A 136 0.22 -1.21 10.53
CA ALA A 136 -0.99 -0.46 10.84
C ALA A 136 -2.28 -1.24 10.52
N ARG A 137 -2.22 -2.13 9.51
CA ARG A 137 -3.33 -3.00 9.13
C ARG A 137 -3.38 -4.33 9.89
N GLY A 138 -2.37 -4.59 10.73
CA GLY A 138 -2.29 -5.80 11.56
C GLY A 138 -1.83 -7.06 10.84
N VAL A 139 -1.23 -6.96 9.65
CA VAL A 139 -0.77 -8.10 8.86
C VAL A 139 0.42 -8.78 9.57
N LYS A 140 0.22 -10.03 9.97
CA LYS A 140 1.16 -10.85 10.76
C LYS A 140 1.29 -12.25 10.17
N GLY A 141 2.06 -13.13 10.82
CA GLY A 141 2.16 -14.54 10.45
C GLY A 141 2.94 -14.81 9.16
N ASN A 142 2.63 -15.92 8.50
CA ASN A 142 3.31 -16.35 7.28
C ASN A 142 2.96 -15.47 6.08
N VAL A 143 1.72 -14.99 6.01
CA VAL A 143 1.30 -14.04 4.96
C VAL A 143 2.11 -12.75 5.02
N ARG A 144 2.42 -12.25 6.23
CA ARG A 144 3.33 -11.10 6.39
C ARG A 144 4.71 -11.40 5.81
N ARG A 145 5.35 -12.49 6.22
CA ARG A 145 6.70 -12.83 5.74
C ARG A 145 6.73 -13.04 4.23
N PHE A 146 5.71 -13.68 3.67
CA PHE A 146 5.56 -13.84 2.23
C PHE A 146 5.47 -12.47 1.54
N LEU A 147 4.61 -11.57 2.03
CA LEU A 147 4.44 -10.24 1.45
C LEU A 147 5.69 -9.37 1.59
N ASP A 148 6.38 -9.41 2.74
CA ASP A 148 7.65 -8.69 2.93
C ASP A 148 8.65 -9.06 1.83
N ASN A 149 8.84 -10.36 1.56
CA ASN A 149 9.74 -10.83 0.51
C ASN A 149 9.27 -10.41 -0.89
N ARG A 150 7.98 -10.61 -1.20
CA ARG A 150 7.44 -10.30 -2.52
C ARG A 150 7.45 -8.81 -2.85
N PHE A 151 7.20 -7.97 -1.85
CA PHE A 151 7.28 -6.52 -1.99
C PHE A 151 8.73 -6.03 -2.13
N ALA A 152 9.67 -6.64 -1.40
CA ALA A 152 11.09 -6.34 -1.58
C ALA A 152 11.56 -6.71 -3.01
N GLU A 153 11.23 -7.91 -3.49
CA GLU A 153 11.59 -8.39 -4.83
C GLU A 153 11.04 -7.49 -5.94
N VAL A 154 9.77 -7.07 -5.87
CA VAL A 154 9.19 -6.19 -6.90
C VAL A 154 9.77 -4.77 -6.83
N ALA A 155 10.07 -4.26 -5.64
CA ALA A 155 10.70 -2.95 -5.47
C ALA A 155 12.13 -2.95 -6.03
N ASP A 156 12.89 -4.03 -5.81
CA ASP A 156 14.21 -4.22 -6.42
C ASP A 156 14.14 -4.32 -7.94
N PHE A 157 13.18 -5.07 -8.48
CA PHE A 157 12.96 -5.19 -9.92
C PHE A 157 12.67 -3.84 -10.62
N LEU A 158 12.11 -2.88 -9.89
CA LEU A 158 11.74 -1.56 -10.41
C LEU A 158 12.88 -0.54 -10.41
N ARG A 159 13.99 -0.82 -9.72
CA ARG A 159 15.18 0.05 -9.74
C ARG A 159 15.68 0.25 -11.18
N ASN A 160 16.03 1.48 -11.50
CA ASN A 160 16.41 1.87 -12.87
C ASN A 160 17.54 2.91 -12.95
N THR A 161 18.05 3.38 -11.81
CA THR A 161 19.16 4.33 -11.72
C THR A 161 20.18 3.83 -10.69
N GLU A 162 21.44 4.24 -10.85
CA GLU A 162 22.53 3.93 -9.91
C GLU A 162 22.34 4.61 -8.55
N GLY A 163 22.94 4.01 -7.52
CA GLY A 163 22.74 4.34 -6.12
C GLY A 163 21.98 3.24 -5.42
#